data_AF-A0A8J2V5G9-F1
#
_entry.id   AF-A0A8J2V5G9-F1
#
_cell.length_a   1.000
_cell.length_b   1.000
_cell.length_c   1.000
_cell.angle_alpha   90.00
_cell.angle_beta   90.00
_cell.angle_gamma   90.00
#
_symmetry.space_group_name_H-M   'P 1'
#
loop_
_entity.id
_entity.type
_entity.pdbx_description
1 polymer ?
#
loop_
_entity_poly.entity_id
_entity_poly.type
_entity_poly.pdbx_seq_one_letter_code
_entity_poly.pdbx_strand_id
1 'polypeptide(L)'
;MARESLPQSDGPFLLAYEPVWAIGSGRAASVGEISAMHDALRNLAGPQTPLLYGGSVKPENAGALAEIRNVDGFLVGGASLDPETFIKIAAQLNEAERNCERASV
;
A
#
# COMPACT_ATOMS: atom_id res chain seq x y z
N MET A 1 -17.73 14.86 -4.50
CA MET A 1 -17.48 13.57 -5.19
C MET A 1 -16.57 12.63 -4.40
N ALA A 2 -15.23 12.75 -4.38
CA ALA A 2 -14.39 11.73 -3.72
C ALA A 2 -14.52 11.67 -2.18
N ARG A 3 -14.68 12.82 -1.50
CA ARG A 3 -14.91 12.87 -0.04
C ARG A 3 -16.23 12.24 0.39
N GLU A 4 -17.27 12.40 -0.43
CA GLU A 4 -18.60 11.84 -0.16
C GLU A 4 -18.61 10.30 -0.28
N SER A 5 -17.59 9.73 -0.92
CA SER A 5 -17.41 8.27 -1.03
C SER A 5 -16.73 7.64 0.18
N LEU A 6 -16.20 8.44 1.11
CA LEU A 6 -15.65 7.92 2.36
C LEU A 6 -16.76 7.51 3.32
N PRO A 7 -16.52 6.53 4.21
CA PRO A 7 -17.49 6.16 5.24
C PRO A 7 -17.93 7.38 6.05
N GLN A 8 -19.25 7.52 6.24
CA GLN A 8 -19.83 8.60 7.05
C GLN A 8 -19.92 8.23 8.54
N SER A 9 -19.61 6.99 8.91
CA SER A 9 -19.59 6.55 10.30
C SER A 9 -18.28 6.93 10.98
N ASP A 10 -18.33 7.22 12.29
CA ASP A 10 -17.17 7.51 13.13
C ASP A 10 -16.26 6.29 13.43
N GLY A 11 -16.56 5.14 12.81
CA GLY A 11 -15.78 3.92 12.97
C GLY A 11 -14.46 3.96 12.20
N PRO A 12 -13.42 3.21 12.65
CA PRO A 12 -12.16 3.15 11.93
C PRO A 12 -12.33 2.51 10.56
N PHE A 13 -11.62 3.03 9.58
CA PHE A 13 -11.53 2.45 8.25
C PHE A 13 -10.08 2.54 7.74
N LEU A 14 -9.79 1.71 6.75
CA LEU A 14 -8.58 1.76 5.95
C LEU A 14 -8.96 1.96 4.48
N LEU A 15 -8.04 2.47 3.67
CA LEU A 15 -8.26 2.69 2.25
C LEU A 15 -7.22 1.91 1.44
N ALA A 16 -7.67 1.11 0.49
CA ALA A 16 -6.79 0.43 -0.44
C ALA A 16 -6.82 1.11 -1.81
N TYR A 17 -5.65 1.51 -2.31
CA TYR A 17 -5.50 2.06 -3.66
C TYR A 17 -5.16 0.98 -4.67
N GLU A 18 -6.05 0.76 -5.64
CA GLU A 18 -5.80 -0.15 -6.77
C GLU A 18 -5.57 0.64 -8.07
N PRO A 19 -4.34 0.63 -8.63
CA PRO A 19 -4.08 1.22 -9.94
C PRO A 19 -4.65 0.32 -11.06
N VAL A 20 -5.96 0.37 -11.29
CA VAL A 20 -6.65 -0.51 -12.27
C VAL A 20 -6.03 -0.45 -13.67
N TRP A 21 -5.50 0.71 -14.07
CA TRP A 21 -4.80 0.90 -15.34
C TRP A 21 -3.51 0.07 -15.48
N ALA A 22 -2.92 -0.38 -14.38
CA ALA A 22 -1.72 -1.23 -14.37
C ALA A 22 -2.08 -2.72 -14.45
N ILE A 23 -3.32 -3.11 -14.13
CA ILE A 23 -3.76 -4.50 -14.10
C ILE A 23 -3.86 -5.06 -15.53
N GLY A 24 -3.18 -6.18 -15.80
CA GLY A 24 -3.19 -6.84 -17.11
C GLY A 24 -2.47 -6.08 -18.24
N SER A 25 -1.88 -4.92 -17.94
CA SER A 25 -1.25 -4.04 -18.94
C SER A 25 0.21 -4.40 -19.30
N GLY A 26 0.83 -5.29 -18.51
CA GLY A 26 2.28 -5.55 -18.58
C GLY A 26 3.14 -4.42 -18.00
N ARG A 27 2.53 -3.30 -17.57
CA ARG A 27 3.21 -2.16 -16.94
C ARG A 27 2.82 -2.06 -15.47
N ALA A 28 3.80 -2.19 -14.58
CA ALA A 28 3.60 -1.91 -13.16
C ALA A 28 3.49 -0.39 -12.92
N ALA A 29 2.75 0.00 -11.88
CA ALA A 29 2.79 1.39 -11.42
C ALA A 29 4.18 1.73 -10.90
N SER A 30 4.72 2.87 -11.34
CA SER A 30 6.01 3.36 -10.89
C SER A 30 5.93 3.91 -9.46
N VAL A 31 7.06 3.97 -8.77
CA VAL A 31 7.17 4.54 -7.42
C VAL A 31 6.60 5.97 -7.36
N GLY A 32 6.87 6.79 -8.38
CA GLY A 32 6.35 8.16 -8.47
C GLY A 32 4.83 8.23 -8.62
N GLU A 33 4.24 7.35 -9.43
CA GLU A 33 2.78 7.25 -9.59
C GLU A 33 2.12 6.78 -8.28
N ILE A 34 2.72 5.83 -7.58
CA ILE A 34 2.22 5.31 -6.30
C ILE A 34 2.29 6.41 -5.22
N SER A 35 3.45 7.05 -5.06
CA SER A 35 3.64 8.13 -4.07
C SER A 35 2.66 9.28 -4.30
N ALA A 36 2.54 9.76 -5.54
CA ALA A 36 1.64 10.86 -5.86
C ALA A 36 0.18 10.53 -5.53
N MET A 37 -0.26 9.30 -5.78
CA MET A 37 -1.61 8.90 -5.46
C MET A 37 -1.81 8.71 -3.95
N HIS A 38 -0.88 8.07 -3.25
CA HIS A 38 -0.97 7.91 -1.79
C HIS A 38 -0.95 9.26 -1.07
N ASP A 39 -0.18 10.24 -1.53
CA ASP A 39 -0.21 11.61 -1.01
C ASP A 39 -1.59 12.28 -1.21
N ALA A 40 -2.18 12.13 -2.39
CA ALA A 40 -3.51 12.66 -2.68
C ALA A 40 -4.60 12.01 -1.80
N LEU A 41 -4.53 10.69 -1.61
CA LEU A 41 -5.45 9.94 -0.76
C LEU A 41 -5.28 10.26 0.73
N ARG A 42 -4.05 10.44 1.19
CA ARG A 42 -3.72 10.90 2.55
C ARG A 42 -4.36 12.25 2.85
N ASN A 43 -4.27 13.20 1.91
CA ASN A 43 -4.91 14.51 2.03
C ASN A 43 -6.44 14.44 2.01
N LEU A 44 -7.01 13.45 1.33
CA LEU A 44 -8.45 13.24 1.24
C LEU A 44 -9.03 12.62 2.52
N ALA A 45 -8.44 11.50 2.96
CA ALA A 45 -8.97 10.64 4.01
C ALA A 45 -8.52 11.04 5.41
N GLY A 46 -7.34 11.66 5.53
CA GLY A 46 -6.79 12.16 6.78
C GLY A 46 -5.43 11.55 7.15
N PRO A 47 -4.67 12.24 8.02
CA PRO A 47 -3.29 11.90 8.32
C PRO A 47 -3.10 10.53 9.01
N GLN A 48 -4.15 10.01 9.65
CA GLN A 48 -4.10 8.77 10.44
C GLN A 48 -4.78 7.57 9.76
N THR A 49 -5.39 7.75 8.58
CA THR A 49 -6.11 6.67 7.88
C THR A 49 -5.13 5.69 7.25
N PRO A 50 -5.09 4.40 7.63
CA PRO A 50 -4.18 3.46 6.98
C PRO A 50 -4.43 3.36 5.47
N LEU A 51 -3.38 3.50 4.67
CA LEU A 51 -3.41 3.46 3.21
C LEU A 51 -2.66 2.24 2.69
N LEU A 52 -3.38 1.28 2.12
CA LEU A 52 -2.82 0.08 1.53
C LEU A 52 -2.61 0.27 0.03
N TYR A 53 -1.50 -0.25 -0.49
CA TYR A 53 -1.31 -0.40 -1.93
C TYR A 53 -1.87 -1.75 -2.40
N GLY A 54 -2.78 -1.72 -3.38
CA GLY A 54 -3.47 -2.89 -3.92
C GLY A 54 -3.03 -3.29 -5.34
N GLY A 55 -1.92 -2.75 -5.85
CA GLY A 55 -1.38 -3.16 -7.14
C GLY A 55 -0.62 -4.51 -7.09
N SER A 56 0.23 -4.77 -8.10
CA SER A 56 1.00 -6.02 -8.15
C SER A 56 2.10 -6.07 -7.10
N VAL A 57 1.79 -6.67 -5.96
CA VAL A 57 2.73 -6.95 -4.85
C VAL A 57 3.24 -8.38 -4.97
N LYS A 58 4.56 -8.53 -4.88
CA LYS A 58 5.29 -9.81 -4.93
C LYS A 58 6.46 -9.76 -3.93
N PRO A 59 7.02 -10.90 -3.50
CA PRO A 59 8.18 -10.89 -2.61
C PRO A 59 9.33 -10.02 -3.11
N GLU A 60 9.56 -9.96 -4.43
CA GLU A 60 10.69 -9.26 -5.02
C GLU A 60 10.55 -7.72 -5.00
N ASN A 61 9.33 -7.19 -4.83
CA ASN A 61 9.09 -5.74 -4.84
C ASN A 61 8.49 -5.21 -3.54
N ALA A 62 8.02 -6.08 -2.64
CA ALA A 62 7.34 -5.67 -1.40
C ALA A 62 8.20 -4.75 -0.52
N GLY A 63 9.50 -5.01 -0.38
CA GLY A 63 10.40 -4.16 0.41
C GLY A 63 10.49 -2.74 -0.15
N ALA A 64 10.74 -2.59 -1.46
CA ALA A 64 10.82 -1.28 -2.10
C ALA A 64 9.48 -0.53 -2.08
N LEU A 65 8.35 -1.25 -2.18
CA LEU A 65 7.02 -0.66 -2.07
C LEU A 65 6.73 -0.18 -0.63
N ALA A 66 7.21 -0.89 0.38
CA ALA A 66 7.05 -0.53 1.79
C ALA A 66 7.85 0.72 2.19
N GLU A 67 8.92 1.03 1.45
CA GLU A 67 9.69 2.27 1.65
C GLU A 67 9.02 3.52 1.05
N ILE A 68 7.96 3.34 0.25
CA ILE A 68 7.24 4.47 -0.36
C ILE A 68 6.46 5.20 0.74
N ARG A 69 6.64 6.52 0.81
CA ARG A 69 5.89 7.38 1.75
C ARG A 69 4.39 7.14 1.62
N ASN A 70 3.70 7.07 2.77
CA ASN A 70 2.25 6.88 2.88
C ASN A 70 1.74 5.51 2.37
N VAL A 71 2.60 4.55 2.04
CA VAL A 71 2.21 3.14 1.88
C VAL A 71 2.33 2.48 3.26
N ASP A 72 1.18 2.24 3.89
CA ASP A 72 1.11 1.67 5.24
C ASP A 72 0.93 0.14 5.22
N GLY A 73 0.88 -0.46 4.04
CA GLY A 73 0.73 -1.91 3.86
C GLY A 73 0.20 -2.28 2.48
N PHE A 74 -0.24 -3.54 2.34
CA PHE A 74 -0.63 -4.11 1.06
C PHE A 74 -2.01 -4.78 1.11
N LEU A 75 -2.80 -4.59 0.04
CA LEU A 75 -3.94 -5.43 -0.29
C LEU A 75 -3.48 -6.44 -1.35
N VAL A 76 -3.03 -7.62 -0.91
CA VAL A 76 -2.39 -8.60 -1.80
C VAL A 76 -3.45 -9.44 -2.52
N GLY A 77 -3.45 -9.40 -3.85
CA GLY A 77 -4.30 -10.23 -4.72
C GLY A 77 -3.81 -11.68 -4.82
N GLY A 78 -3.61 -12.19 -6.05
CA GLY A 78 -3.32 -13.62 -6.29
C GLY A 78 -2.11 -14.20 -5.54
N ALA A 79 -1.11 -13.39 -5.20
CA ALA A 79 0.04 -13.83 -4.40
C ALA A 79 -0.33 -14.22 -2.95
N SER A 80 -1.51 -13.83 -2.47
CA SER A 80 -2.04 -14.25 -1.16
C SER A 80 -2.53 -15.70 -1.13
N LEU A 81 -2.77 -16.32 -2.29
CA LEU A 81 -3.27 -17.69 -2.40
C LEU A 81 -2.18 -18.75 -2.16
N ASP A 82 -0.91 -18.34 -2.18
CA ASP A 82 0.24 -19.19 -1.85
C ASP A 82 0.80 -18.77 -0.49
N PRO A 83 0.68 -19.60 0.57
CA PRO A 83 1.08 -19.22 1.92
C PRO A 83 2.55 -18.82 2.04
N GLU A 84 3.46 -19.51 1.35
CA GLU A 84 4.89 -19.20 1.41
C GLU A 84 5.20 -17.83 0.79
N THR A 85 4.58 -17.54 -0.34
CA THR A 85 4.68 -16.24 -1.03
C THR A 85 4.09 -15.13 -0.18
N PHE A 86 2.91 -15.34 0.41
CA PHE A 86 2.26 -14.35 1.26
C PHE A 86 3.07 -14.04 2.52
N ILE A 87 3.65 -15.07 3.17
CA ILE A 87 4.56 -14.89 4.32
C ILE A 87 5.80 -14.09 3.93
N LYS A 88 6.40 -14.36 2.76
CA LYS A 88 7.56 -13.58 2.28
C LYS A 88 7.21 -12.11 2.07
N ILE A 89 6.05 -11.80 1.51
CA ILE A 89 5.57 -10.41 1.36
C ILE A 89 5.41 -9.74 2.74
N ALA A 90 4.77 -10.41 3.68
CA ALA A 90 4.59 -9.87 5.04
C ALA A 90 5.93 -9.66 5.77
N ALA A 91 6.90 -10.57 5.59
CA ALA A 91 8.23 -10.44 6.16
C ALA A 91 8.97 -9.20 5.64
N GLN A 92 8.86 -8.89 4.35
CA GLN A 92 9.44 -7.68 3.74
C GLN A 92 8.86 -6.39 4.34
N LEU A 93 7.54 -6.34 4.58
CA LEU A 93 6.89 -5.20 5.23
C LEU A 93 7.43 -5.02 6.66
N ASN A 94 7.48 -6.10 7.44
CA ASN A 94 8.01 -6.06 8.81
C ASN A 94 9.49 -5.63 8.84
N GLU A 95 10.28 -6.03 7.85
CA GLU A 95 11.68 -5.59 7.70
C GLU A 95 11.79 -4.08 7.48
N ALA A 96 10.97 -3.54 6.57
CA ALA A 96 10.94 -2.10 6.28
C ALA A 96 10.54 -1.27 7.52
N GLU A 97 9.52 -1.70 8.26
CA GLU A 97 9.09 -1.05 9.51
C GLU A 97 10.22 -0.99 10.54
N ARG A 98 10.89 -2.12 10.79
CA ARG A 98 12.04 -2.18 11.71
C ARG A 98 13.21 -1.31 11.23
N ASN A 99 13.40 -1.14 9.92
CA ASN A 99 14.47 -0.29 9.38
C ASN A 99 14.18 1.20 9.66
N CYS A 100 12.92 1.61 9.54
CA CYS A 100 12.46 2.97 9.84
C CYS A 100 12.61 3.31 11.34
N GLU A 101 12.22 2.37 12.22
CA GLU A 101 12.39 2.52 13.67
C GLU A 101 13.87 2.72 14.04
N ARG A 102 14.78 1.92 13.47
CA ARG A 102 16.22 2.03 13.74
C ARG A 102 16.85 3.30 13.18
N ALA A 103 16.34 3.84 12.06
CA ALA A 103 16.84 5.08 11.47
C ALA A 103 16.42 6.34 12.27
N SER A 104 15.48 6.19 13.19
CA SER A 104 14.94 7.26 14.04
C SER A 104 15.61 7.37 15.42
N VAL A 105 16.62 6.53 15.68
CA VAL A 105 17.40 6.45 16.94
C VAL A 105 18.81 7.01 16.75
#